data_AF-A0AAJ2E6H6-F1
#
_entry.id   AF-A0AAJ2E6H6-F1
#
_cell.length_a   1.000
_cell.length_b   1.000
_cell.length_c   1.000
_cell.angle_alpha   90.00
_cell.angle_beta   90.00
_cell.angle_gamma   90.00
#
_symmetry.space_group_name_H-M   'P 1'
#
loop_
_entity.id
_entity.type
_entity.pdbx_description
1 polymer ?
#
loop_
_entity_poly.entity_id
_entity_poly.type
_entity_poly.pdbx_seq_one_letter_code
_entity_poly.pdbx_strand_id
1 'polypeptide(L)'
;MFTHLIQQFKDAQTVAAAAYGAVAQAERDAFTDGRTEYSAMDARSEYKVERELEKFCSRLVSRLVMEASRKFAPAGGRIEIDSAHETDRFGLDVGGALRKGHLPDLDGFWKHLEQTFGGEAGEQVAFEQAAKALIDGFWLKPDTEIKRTSSAMILEKRVSSEASFRSKGEREVHYHSQSSVYATFQGLATSTDKHGFGALANSLRNFSINHLTFSTRENLLSPDWRL
;
A
#
# COMPACT_ATOMS: atom_id res chain seq x y z
N MET A 1 8.07 -7.78 20.07
CA MET A 1 7.01 -8.55 19.37
C MET A 1 7.49 -8.96 17.98
N PHE A 2 7.91 -8.02 17.14
CA PHE A 2 8.43 -8.31 15.79
C PHE A 2 9.87 -8.85 15.81
N THR A 3 10.68 -8.43 16.77
CA THR A 3 12.01 -9.00 17.01
C THR A 3 11.94 -10.50 17.27
N HIS A 4 10.89 -10.96 17.97
CA HIS A 4 10.68 -12.38 18.22
C HIS A 4 10.34 -13.15 16.92
N LEU A 5 9.54 -12.57 16.01
CA LEU A 5 9.26 -13.17 14.72
C LEU A 5 10.51 -13.30 13.85
N ILE A 6 11.39 -12.30 13.87
CA ILE A 6 12.68 -12.37 13.17
C ILE A 6 13.53 -13.49 13.77
N GLN A 7 13.57 -13.62 15.10
CA GLN A 7 14.30 -14.69 15.75
C GLN A 7 13.75 -16.08 15.38
N GLN A 8 12.43 -16.26 15.41
CA GLN A 8 11.80 -17.51 14.99
C GLN A 8 12.14 -17.87 13.53
N PHE A 9 12.21 -16.88 12.64
CA PHE A 9 12.62 -17.10 11.26
C PHE A 9 14.10 -17.57 11.16
N LYS A 10 15.01 -16.96 11.94
CA LYS A 10 16.41 -17.39 12.01
C LYS A 10 16.56 -18.81 12.58
N ASP A 11 15.80 -19.13 13.62
CA ASP A 11 15.79 -20.47 14.22
C ASP A 11 15.32 -21.50 13.18
N ALA A 12 14.25 -21.19 12.43
CA ALA A 12 13.77 -22.03 11.33
C ALA A 12 14.80 -22.20 10.21
N GLN A 13 15.54 -21.14 9.85
CA GLN A 13 16.64 -21.24 8.87
C GLN A 13 17.77 -22.15 9.37
N THR A 14 18.08 -22.11 10.67
CA THR A 14 19.11 -22.96 11.29
C THR A 14 18.70 -24.43 11.26
N VAL A 15 17.45 -24.73 11.64
CA VAL A 15 16.89 -26.10 11.58
C VAL A 15 16.87 -26.61 10.14
N ALA A 16 16.45 -25.78 9.18
CA ALA A 16 16.46 -26.13 7.76
C ALA A 16 17.89 -26.42 7.27
N ALA A 17 18.86 -25.58 7.62
CA ALA A 17 20.27 -25.78 7.24
C ALA A 17 20.82 -27.10 7.78
N ALA A 18 20.52 -27.45 9.04
CA ALA A 18 20.90 -28.73 9.62
C ALA A 18 20.25 -29.92 8.88
N ALA A 19 18.97 -29.83 8.54
CA ALA A 19 18.26 -30.87 7.81
C ALA A 19 18.83 -31.07 6.39
N TYR A 20 19.05 -29.98 5.64
CA TYR A 20 19.68 -30.05 4.31
C TYR A 20 21.11 -30.60 4.39
N GLY A 21 21.87 -30.19 5.40
CA GLY A 21 23.23 -30.70 5.65
C GLY A 21 23.25 -32.20 5.94
N ALA A 22 22.29 -32.72 6.72
CA ALA A 22 22.16 -34.14 7.01
C ALA A 22 21.86 -34.97 5.75
N VAL A 23 20.98 -34.49 4.87
CA VAL A 23 20.68 -35.16 3.59
C VAL A 23 21.89 -35.11 2.66
N ALA A 24 22.58 -33.97 2.56
CA ALA A 24 23.80 -33.85 1.77
C ALA A 24 24.92 -34.77 2.28
N GLN A 25 25.04 -34.98 3.60
CA GLN A 25 25.98 -35.94 4.15
C GLN A 25 25.58 -37.39 3.85
N ALA A 26 24.29 -37.73 4.03
CA ALA A 26 23.79 -39.06 3.70
C ALA A 26 23.95 -39.40 2.22
N GLU A 27 23.81 -38.42 1.33
CA GLU A 27 24.13 -38.55 -0.10
C GLU A 27 25.60 -38.91 -0.31
N ARG A 28 26.54 -38.16 0.30
CA ARG A 28 27.98 -38.45 0.19
C ARG A 28 28.35 -39.82 0.73
N ASP A 29 27.73 -40.24 1.83
CA ASP A 29 27.98 -41.55 2.43
C ASP A 29 27.44 -42.68 1.52
N ALA A 30 26.35 -42.44 0.80
CA ALA A 30 25.77 -43.40 -0.16
C ALA A 30 26.57 -43.50 -1.47
N PHE A 31 27.17 -42.40 -1.92
CA PHE A 31 27.98 -42.34 -3.15
C PHE A 31 29.46 -42.14 -2.79
N THR A 32 30.15 -43.23 -2.47
CA THR A 32 31.57 -43.28 -2.07
C THR A 32 32.57 -42.99 -3.20
N ASP A 33 32.13 -42.47 -4.35
CA ASP A 33 32.99 -42.23 -5.51
C ASP A 33 33.82 -40.93 -5.42
N GLY A 34 33.57 -40.12 -4.39
CA GLY A 34 34.29 -38.88 -4.11
C GLY A 34 34.03 -37.76 -5.12
N ARG A 35 33.06 -37.92 -6.02
CA ARG A 35 32.77 -36.94 -7.08
C ARG A 35 31.76 -35.90 -6.60
N THR A 36 32.25 -34.89 -5.89
CA THR A 36 31.45 -33.75 -5.40
C THR A 36 30.81 -32.89 -6.50
N GLU A 37 31.21 -33.09 -7.76
CA GLU A 37 30.73 -32.34 -8.93
C GLU A 37 29.31 -32.77 -9.39
N TYR A 38 28.81 -33.90 -8.90
CA TYR A 38 27.52 -34.49 -9.27
C TYR A 38 26.60 -34.72 -8.06
N SER A 39 26.63 -33.83 -7.07
CA SER A 39 25.67 -33.87 -5.95
C SER A 39 24.27 -33.53 -6.46
N ALA A 40 23.28 -34.37 -6.15
CA ALA A 40 21.87 -34.06 -6.30
C ALA A 40 21.41 -33.01 -5.27
N MET A 41 22.09 -32.90 -4.13
CA MET A 41 21.82 -31.88 -3.12
C MET A 41 22.80 -30.70 -3.21
N ASP A 42 22.25 -29.51 -3.40
CA ASP A 42 22.99 -28.25 -3.29
C ASP A 42 22.98 -27.79 -1.82
N ALA A 43 24.16 -27.55 -1.25
CA ALA A 43 24.23 -26.97 0.10
C ALA A 43 23.64 -25.56 0.06
N ARG A 44 22.76 -25.22 1.01
CA ARG A 44 22.24 -23.85 1.12
C ARG A 44 23.41 -22.90 1.38
N SER A 45 23.74 -22.05 0.41
CA SER A 45 24.79 -21.05 0.59
C SER A 45 24.38 -20.01 1.64
N GLU A 46 25.34 -19.58 2.45
CA GLU A 46 25.14 -18.54 3.48
C GLU A 46 24.55 -17.27 2.86
N TYR A 47 25.03 -16.89 1.67
CA TYR A 47 24.50 -15.78 0.89
C TYR A 47 23.00 -15.90 0.58
N LYS A 48 22.50 -17.10 0.23
CA LYS A 48 21.06 -17.33 0.00
C LYS A 48 20.27 -17.14 1.30
N VAL A 49 20.80 -17.61 2.43
CA VAL A 49 20.17 -17.51 3.76
C VAL A 49 20.07 -16.05 4.22
N GLU A 50 21.15 -15.27 4.10
CA GLU A 50 21.17 -13.84 4.44
C GLU A 50 20.18 -13.05 3.59
N ARG A 51 20.16 -13.29 2.26
CA ARG A 51 19.24 -12.62 1.34
C ARG A 51 17.77 -12.94 1.64
N GLU A 52 17.47 -14.16 2.07
CA GLU A 52 16.12 -14.54 2.50
C GLU A 52 15.71 -13.79 3.77
N LEU A 53 16.61 -13.67 4.74
CA LEU A 53 16.38 -12.93 5.98
C LEU A 53 16.15 -11.44 5.72
N GLU A 54 16.95 -10.83 4.85
CA GLU A 54 16.78 -9.44 4.43
C GLU A 54 15.42 -9.23 3.76
N LYS A 55 15.05 -10.08 2.79
CA LYS A 55 13.74 -10.02 2.14
C LYS A 55 12.59 -10.19 3.12
N PHE A 56 12.73 -11.09 4.09
CA PHE A 56 11.73 -11.31 5.13
C PHE A 56 11.55 -10.05 5.98
N CYS A 57 12.64 -9.44 6.45
CA CYS A 57 12.60 -8.21 7.24
C CYS A 57 11.99 -7.05 6.44
N SER A 58 12.38 -6.85 5.18
CA SER A 58 11.81 -5.80 4.32
C SER A 58 10.31 -5.98 4.10
N ARG A 59 9.84 -7.23 3.94
CA ARG A 59 8.40 -7.52 3.85
C ARG A 59 7.66 -7.25 5.17
N LEU A 60 8.29 -7.54 6.31
CA LEU A 60 7.73 -7.18 7.61
C LEU A 60 7.59 -5.66 7.73
N VAL A 61 8.58 -4.87 7.33
CA VAL A 61 8.49 -3.40 7.32
C VAL A 61 7.28 -2.94 6.49
N SER A 62 7.13 -3.42 5.26
CA SER A 62 5.97 -3.09 4.42
C SER A 62 4.64 -3.51 5.08
N ARG A 63 4.63 -4.65 5.77
CA ARG A 63 3.44 -5.10 6.50
C ARG A 63 3.12 -4.17 7.67
N LEU A 64 4.12 -3.73 8.44
CA LEU A 64 3.93 -2.80 9.56
C LEU A 64 3.33 -1.48 9.08
N VAL A 65 3.85 -0.91 8.00
CA VAL A 65 3.31 0.33 7.42
C VAL A 65 1.87 0.11 6.94
N MET A 66 1.58 -1.03 6.30
CA MET A 66 0.22 -1.36 5.89
C MET A 66 -0.73 -1.53 7.09
N GLU A 67 -0.30 -2.17 8.16
CA GLU A 67 -1.09 -2.29 9.39
C GLU A 67 -1.32 -0.94 10.04
N ALA A 68 -0.28 -0.12 10.18
CA ALA A 68 -0.39 1.25 10.71
C ALA A 68 -1.38 2.08 9.88
N SER A 69 -1.30 1.98 8.55
CA SER A 69 -2.18 2.72 7.64
C SER A 69 -3.67 2.43 7.83
N ARG A 70 -4.01 1.25 8.36
CA ARG A 70 -5.39 0.82 8.64
C ARG A 70 -5.76 1.07 10.10
N LYS A 71 -4.85 0.72 11.02
CA LYS A 71 -5.09 0.78 12.46
C LYS A 71 -5.24 2.20 12.97
N PHE A 72 -4.49 3.13 12.38
CA PHE A 72 -4.44 4.52 12.80
C PHE A 72 -5.30 5.44 11.92
N ALA A 73 -6.00 4.88 10.94
CA ALA A 73 -6.95 5.64 10.16
C ALA A 73 -8.30 5.78 10.90
N PRO A 74 -9.09 6.83 10.61
CA PRO A 74 -10.46 6.92 11.06
C PRO A 74 -11.30 5.75 10.52
N ALA A 75 -12.44 5.49 11.16
CA ALA A 75 -13.31 4.36 10.85
C ALA A 75 -13.61 4.24 9.35
N GLY A 76 -13.39 3.04 8.79
CA GLY A 76 -13.66 2.76 7.37
C GLY A 76 -12.71 3.43 6.38
N GLY A 77 -11.60 4.02 6.84
CA GLY A 77 -10.60 4.69 6.02
C GLY A 77 -9.22 3.99 6.01
N ARG A 78 -8.29 4.62 5.30
CA ARG A 78 -6.86 4.29 5.29
C ARG A 78 -6.08 5.59 5.17
N ILE A 79 -5.00 5.75 5.92
CA ILE A 79 -4.04 6.84 5.72
C ILE A 79 -2.92 6.39 4.78
N GLU A 80 -2.50 7.24 3.88
CA GLU A 80 -1.30 7.01 3.08
C GLU A 80 -0.08 7.29 3.95
N ILE A 81 0.81 6.31 4.11
CA ILE A 81 2.06 6.45 4.84
C ILE A 81 3.19 6.18 3.86
N ASP A 82 4.06 7.17 3.66
CA ASP A 82 5.27 6.99 2.86
C ASP A 82 6.25 6.12 3.65
N SER A 83 6.30 4.84 3.28
CA SER A 83 7.19 3.88 3.93
C SER A 83 8.65 4.29 3.86
N ALA A 84 9.11 4.87 2.76
CA ALA A 84 10.52 5.22 2.59
C ALA A 84 10.88 6.39 3.50
N HIS A 85 10.02 7.42 3.51
CA HIS A 85 10.18 8.57 4.40
C HIS A 85 10.19 8.17 5.87
N GLU A 86 9.25 7.32 6.31
CA GLU A 86 9.18 6.92 7.72
C GLU A 86 10.34 6.01 8.13
N THR A 87 10.81 5.12 7.23
CA THR A 87 12.01 4.32 7.52
C THR A 87 13.25 5.18 7.64
N ASP A 88 13.42 6.20 6.79
CA ASP A 88 14.53 7.14 6.85
C ASP A 88 14.48 8.00 8.12
N ARG A 89 13.30 8.54 8.43
CA ARG A 89 13.05 9.36 9.62
C ARG A 89 13.34 8.61 10.93
N PHE A 90 13.00 7.33 11.01
CA PHE A 90 13.33 6.49 12.15
C PHE A 90 14.80 6.03 12.15
N GLY A 91 15.46 6.01 10.99
CA GLY A 91 16.80 5.44 10.82
C GLY A 91 16.80 3.91 10.70
N LEU A 92 15.74 3.31 10.15
CA LEU A 92 15.64 1.87 9.95
C LEU A 92 16.47 1.42 8.74
N ASP A 93 17.69 0.94 8.97
CA ASP A 93 18.50 0.27 7.94
C ASP A 93 18.54 -1.25 8.15
N VAL A 94 17.62 -1.96 7.48
CA VAL A 94 17.53 -3.43 7.53
C VAL A 94 18.82 -4.09 7.03
N GLY A 95 19.30 -3.68 5.86
CA GLY A 95 20.48 -4.28 5.24
C GLY A 95 21.76 -3.98 6.01
N GLY A 96 21.91 -2.78 6.56
CA GLY A 96 23.04 -2.40 7.41
C GLY A 96 23.03 -3.09 8.77
N ALA A 97 21.86 -3.26 9.39
CA ALA A 97 21.74 -3.98 10.67
C ALA A 97 22.15 -5.45 10.51
N LEU A 98 21.63 -6.14 9.49
CA LEU A 98 21.91 -7.55 9.24
C LEU A 98 23.38 -7.80 8.90
N ARG A 99 24.01 -6.94 8.08
CA ARG A 99 25.45 -7.03 7.77
C ARG A 99 26.36 -6.89 8.99
N LYS A 100 25.90 -6.18 10.03
CA LYS A 100 26.62 -6.04 11.31
C LYS A 100 26.32 -7.17 12.29
N GLY A 101 25.50 -8.16 11.90
CA GLY A 101 25.05 -9.25 12.77
C GLY A 101 23.97 -8.85 13.78
N HIS A 102 23.38 -7.66 13.63
CA HIS A 102 22.31 -7.17 14.51
C HIS A 102 20.93 -7.39 13.89
N LEU A 103 19.91 -7.51 14.74
CA LEU A 103 18.52 -7.54 14.29
C LEU A 103 18.03 -6.10 14.03
N PRO A 104 17.29 -5.85 12.94
CA PRO A 104 16.65 -4.55 12.73
C PRO A 104 15.59 -4.31 13.81
N ASP A 105 15.55 -3.09 14.36
CA ASP A 105 14.62 -2.71 15.43
C ASP A 105 13.21 -2.41 14.90
N LEU A 106 12.48 -3.48 14.54
CA LEU A 106 11.11 -3.38 14.07
C LEU A 106 10.10 -3.07 15.19
N ASP A 107 10.43 -3.40 16.43
CA ASP A 107 9.60 -3.05 17.59
C ASP A 107 9.66 -1.54 17.87
N GLY A 108 10.84 -0.94 17.79
CA GLY A 108 11.03 0.51 17.83
C GLY A 108 10.34 1.21 16.66
N PHE A 109 10.46 0.67 15.44
CA PHE A 109 9.79 1.24 14.27
C PHE A 109 8.26 1.24 14.41
N TRP A 110 7.66 0.18 14.97
CA TRP A 110 6.23 0.17 15.25
C TRP A 110 5.82 1.24 16.26
N LYS A 111 6.60 1.42 17.34
CA LYS A 111 6.34 2.49 18.32
C LYS A 111 6.45 3.87 17.70
N HIS A 112 7.39 4.08 16.79
CA HIS A 112 7.51 5.32 16.02
C HIS A 112 6.25 5.60 15.19
N LEU A 113 5.73 4.59 14.48
CA LEU A 113 4.48 4.72 13.72
C LEU A 113 3.29 5.02 14.65
N GLU A 114 3.21 4.35 15.81
CA GLU A 114 2.16 4.58 16.80
C GLU A 114 2.24 5.98 17.43
N GLN A 115 3.44 6.51 17.68
CA GLN A 115 3.62 7.87 18.16
C GLN A 115 3.30 8.92 17.11
N THR A 116 3.61 8.64 15.84
CA THR A 116 3.43 9.58 14.74
C THR A 116 1.99 9.65 14.25
N PHE A 117 1.30 8.50 14.21
CA PHE A 117 -0.03 8.38 13.60
C PHE A 117 -1.10 7.90 14.59
N GLY A 118 -0.77 7.43 15.78
CA GLY A 118 -1.76 6.93 16.73
C GLY A 118 -2.70 8.00 17.27
N GLY A 119 -3.91 7.58 17.65
CA GLY A 119 -4.94 8.46 18.22
C GLY A 119 -5.40 9.53 17.23
N GLU A 120 -5.55 10.77 17.73
CA GLU A 120 -6.05 11.91 16.94
C GLU A 120 -5.11 12.33 15.80
N ALA A 121 -3.81 12.01 15.90
CA ALA A 121 -2.83 12.35 14.86
C ALA A 121 -3.18 11.69 13.52
N GLY A 122 -3.57 10.41 13.55
CA GLY A 122 -3.97 9.67 12.36
C GLY A 122 -5.27 10.18 11.75
N GLU A 123 -6.20 10.65 12.58
CA GLU A 123 -7.41 11.33 12.10
C GLU A 123 -7.06 12.64 11.40
N GLN A 124 -6.20 13.46 12.00
CA GLN A 124 -5.75 14.72 11.40
C GLN A 124 -5.08 14.47 10.04
N VAL A 125 -4.14 13.51 9.98
CA VAL A 125 -3.47 13.13 8.72
C VAL A 125 -4.47 12.64 7.68
N ALA A 126 -5.46 11.83 8.07
CA ALA A 126 -6.52 11.39 7.17
C ALA A 126 -7.32 12.56 6.59
N PHE A 127 -7.64 13.57 7.42
CA PHE A 127 -8.34 14.76 6.96
C PHE A 127 -7.49 15.65 6.07
N GLU A 128 -6.20 15.82 6.36
CA GLU A 128 -5.28 16.56 5.50
C GLU A 128 -5.14 15.88 4.13
N GLN A 129 -5.03 14.55 4.10
CA GLN A 129 -4.98 13.77 2.87
C GLN A 129 -6.30 13.84 2.11
N ALA A 130 -7.45 13.74 2.79
CA ALA A 130 -8.76 13.91 2.18
C ALA A 130 -8.92 15.30 1.56
N ALA A 131 -8.54 16.37 2.28
CA ALA A 131 -8.58 17.74 1.79
C ALA A 131 -7.68 17.90 0.55
N LYS A 132 -6.45 17.38 0.60
CA LYS A 132 -5.54 17.38 -0.55
C LYS A 132 -6.15 16.66 -1.76
N ALA A 133 -6.73 15.47 -1.55
CA ALA A 133 -7.37 14.70 -2.62
C ALA A 133 -8.56 15.44 -3.25
N LEU A 134 -9.33 16.20 -2.46
CA LEU A 134 -10.42 17.04 -2.95
C LEU A 134 -9.91 18.26 -3.73
N ILE A 135 -8.89 18.95 -3.20
CA ILE A 135 -8.26 20.10 -3.84
C ILE A 135 -7.67 19.70 -5.19
N ASP A 136 -6.83 18.65 -5.20
CA ASP A 136 -6.20 18.15 -6.43
C ASP A 136 -7.25 17.54 -7.37
N GLY A 137 -8.25 16.87 -6.81
CA GLY A 137 -9.28 16.13 -7.54
C GLY A 137 -10.26 17.02 -8.31
N PHE A 138 -10.68 18.12 -7.69
CA PHE A 138 -11.58 19.12 -8.29
C PHE A 138 -10.82 20.34 -8.83
N TRP A 139 -9.49 20.33 -8.74
CA TRP A 139 -8.62 21.42 -9.17
C TRP A 139 -8.98 22.76 -8.50
N LEU A 140 -9.24 22.72 -7.20
CA LEU A 140 -9.65 23.88 -6.40
C LEU A 140 -8.44 24.79 -6.18
N LYS A 141 -8.32 25.83 -6.99
CA LYS A 141 -7.37 26.92 -6.78
C LYS A 141 -7.96 28.01 -5.88
N PRO A 142 -7.13 28.87 -5.27
CA PRO A 142 -7.61 30.00 -4.47
C PRO A 142 -8.61 30.92 -5.20
N ASP A 143 -8.55 30.98 -6.52
CA ASP A 143 -9.39 31.79 -7.41
C ASP A 143 -10.47 30.97 -8.15
N THR A 144 -10.67 29.70 -7.81
CA THR A 144 -11.69 28.87 -8.48
C THR A 144 -13.09 29.30 -8.07
N GLU A 145 -13.88 29.75 -9.05
CA GLU A 145 -15.30 30.02 -8.86
C GLU A 145 -16.07 28.72 -8.68
N ILE A 146 -16.60 28.51 -7.47
CA ILE A 146 -17.45 27.37 -7.16
C ILE A 146 -18.90 27.78 -7.38
N LYS A 147 -19.59 27.08 -8.29
CA LYS A 147 -21.04 27.26 -8.48
C LYS A 147 -21.78 26.74 -7.26
N ARG A 148 -22.40 27.65 -6.52
CA ARG A 148 -23.26 27.35 -5.38
C ARG A 148 -24.71 27.74 -5.71
N THR A 149 -25.63 26.83 -5.49
CA THR A 149 -27.07 27.08 -5.55
C THR A 149 -27.62 27.26 -4.14
N SER A 150 -28.92 27.57 -4.03
CA SER A 150 -29.61 27.66 -2.74
C SER A 150 -29.60 26.34 -1.94
N SER A 151 -29.41 25.19 -2.60
CA SER A 151 -29.49 23.85 -1.99
C SER A 151 -28.24 22.99 -2.17
N ALA A 152 -27.33 23.34 -3.08
CA ALA A 152 -26.20 22.49 -3.44
C ALA A 152 -24.94 23.26 -3.82
N MET A 153 -23.81 22.56 -3.78
CA MET A 153 -22.54 23.00 -4.34
C MET A 153 -22.18 22.06 -5.48
N ILE A 154 -21.83 22.62 -6.64
CA ILE A 154 -21.52 21.82 -7.83
C ILE A 154 -20.02 21.86 -8.05
N LEU A 155 -19.44 20.67 -8.06
CA LEU A 155 -18.03 20.45 -8.34
C LEU A 155 -17.90 19.63 -9.62
N GLU A 156 -17.12 20.14 -10.56
CA GLU A 156 -16.89 19.48 -11.84
C GLU A 156 -15.50 18.84 -11.83
N LYS A 157 -15.43 17.51 -12.04
CA LYS A 157 -14.17 16.79 -12.18
C LYS A 157 -13.97 16.35 -13.62
N ARG A 158 -12.84 16.72 -14.22
CA ARG A 158 -12.45 16.25 -15.55
C ARG A 158 -11.94 14.82 -15.48
N VAL A 159 -12.41 13.98 -16.40
CA VAL A 159 -12.05 12.57 -16.52
C VAL A 159 -11.71 12.30 -17.99
N SER A 160 -10.52 11.77 -18.24
CA SER A 160 -10.11 11.37 -19.60
C SER A 160 -10.57 9.94 -19.90
N SER A 161 -10.98 9.67 -21.14
CA SER A 161 -11.28 8.33 -21.64
C SER A 161 -10.21 7.82 -22.60
N GLU A 162 -10.05 6.50 -22.68
CA GLU A 162 -9.16 5.78 -23.61
C GLU A 162 -9.95 4.75 -24.42
N ALA A 163 -9.35 4.21 -25.50
CA ALA A 163 -10.01 3.18 -26.28
C ALA A 163 -10.07 1.87 -25.47
N SER A 164 -11.23 1.22 -25.43
CA SER A 164 -11.39 -0.05 -24.72
C SER A 164 -10.65 -1.17 -25.45
N PHE A 165 -9.87 -1.95 -24.71
CA PHE A 165 -9.26 -3.17 -25.23
C PHE A 165 -10.26 -4.33 -25.37
N ARG A 166 -11.40 -4.27 -24.66
CA ARG A 166 -12.39 -5.35 -24.60
C ARG A 166 -13.46 -5.25 -25.69
N SER A 167 -13.75 -4.04 -26.14
CA SER A 167 -14.84 -3.76 -27.08
C SER A 167 -14.39 -2.78 -28.16
N LYS A 168 -14.36 -3.24 -29.41
CA LYS A 168 -13.98 -2.42 -30.55
C LYS A 168 -14.99 -1.29 -30.77
N GLY A 169 -14.52 -0.04 -30.75
CA GLY A 169 -15.36 1.15 -30.93
C GLY A 169 -15.88 1.76 -29.62
N GLU A 170 -15.67 1.10 -28.48
CA GLU A 170 -15.99 1.66 -27.17
C GLU A 170 -14.77 2.33 -26.54
N ARG A 171 -15.03 3.24 -25.61
CA ARG A 171 -14.05 3.90 -24.76
C ARG A 171 -14.32 3.59 -23.31
N GLU A 172 -13.28 3.49 -22.51
CA GLU A 172 -13.36 3.34 -21.05
C GLU A 172 -12.65 4.50 -20.36
N VAL A 173 -12.87 4.67 -19.07
CA VAL A 173 -12.15 5.70 -18.32
C VAL A 173 -10.67 5.36 -18.27
N HIS A 174 -9.83 6.31 -18.68
CA HIS A 174 -8.38 6.14 -18.72
C HIS A 174 -7.83 5.77 -17.35
N TYR A 175 -6.93 4.79 -17.28
CA TYR A 175 -6.37 4.24 -16.05
C TYR A 175 -5.93 5.30 -15.01
N HIS A 176 -5.21 6.34 -15.44
CA HIS A 176 -4.77 7.41 -14.54
C HIS A 176 -5.94 8.25 -13.99
N SER A 177 -7.02 8.40 -14.76
CA SER A 177 -8.24 9.07 -14.29
C SER A 177 -8.97 8.23 -13.25
N GLN A 178 -8.93 6.89 -13.36
CA GLN A 178 -9.56 5.98 -12.39
C GLN A 178 -9.01 6.19 -10.98
N SER A 179 -7.68 6.23 -10.86
CA SER A 179 -7.00 6.46 -9.58
C SER A 179 -7.33 7.84 -9.00
N SER A 180 -7.34 8.89 -9.83
CA SER A 180 -7.68 10.25 -9.38
C SER A 180 -9.14 10.38 -8.93
N VAL A 181 -10.08 9.77 -9.65
CA VAL A 181 -11.50 9.71 -9.25
C VAL A 181 -11.64 8.97 -7.93
N TYR A 182 -11.05 7.79 -7.81
CA TYR A 182 -11.10 7.02 -6.57
C TYR A 182 -10.60 7.83 -5.37
N ALA A 183 -9.44 8.48 -5.47
CA ALA A 183 -8.91 9.34 -4.41
C ALA A 183 -9.85 10.50 -4.06
N THR A 184 -10.46 11.14 -5.07
CA THR A 184 -11.42 12.24 -4.86
C THR A 184 -12.65 11.76 -4.07
N PHE A 185 -13.22 10.61 -4.45
CA PHE A 185 -14.38 10.03 -3.78
C PHE A 185 -14.06 9.52 -2.37
N GLN A 186 -12.86 8.97 -2.14
CA GLN A 186 -12.39 8.63 -0.79
C GLN A 186 -12.24 9.88 0.09
N GLY A 187 -11.75 11.00 -0.46
CA GLY A 187 -11.68 12.27 0.24
C GLY A 187 -13.07 12.81 0.63
N LEU A 188 -14.03 12.72 -0.30
CA LEU A 188 -15.43 13.07 -0.01
C LEU A 188 -16.00 12.17 1.09
N ALA A 189 -15.80 10.85 0.98
CA ALA A 189 -16.31 9.90 1.96
C ALA A 189 -15.77 10.19 3.36
N THR A 190 -14.46 10.41 3.48
CA THR A 190 -13.79 10.74 4.75
C THR A 190 -14.37 12.02 5.36
N SER A 191 -14.63 13.03 4.53
CA SER A 191 -15.23 14.29 4.97
C SER A 191 -16.68 14.11 5.43
N THR A 192 -17.49 13.36 4.67
CA THR A 192 -18.90 13.11 5.01
C THR A 192 -19.05 12.27 6.28
N ASP A 193 -18.14 11.30 6.49
CA ASP A 193 -18.14 10.43 7.67
C ASP A 193 -17.84 11.23 8.94
N LYS A 194 -16.86 12.15 8.87
CA LYS A 194 -16.55 13.10 9.96
C LYS A 194 -17.76 13.90 10.41
N HIS A 195 -18.62 14.29 9.47
CA HIS A 195 -19.81 15.09 9.73
C HIS A 195 -21.06 14.25 10.06
N GLY A 196 -20.91 12.93 10.28
CA GLY A 196 -22.00 12.05 10.70
C GLY A 196 -22.87 11.52 9.56
N PHE A 197 -22.48 11.70 8.30
CA PHE A 197 -23.21 11.22 7.12
C PHE A 197 -22.71 9.83 6.66
N GLY A 198 -22.67 8.85 7.57
CA GLY A 198 -22.05 7.54 7.30
C GLY A 198 -22.65 6.76 6.12
N ALA A 199 -23.96 6.88 5.87
CA ALA A 199 -24.60 6.24 4.71
C ALA A 199 -24.06 6.81 3.39
N LEU A 200 -23.93 8.13 3.30
CA LEU A 200 -23.34 8.80 2.14
C LEU A 200 -21.85 8.45 2.00
N ALA A 201 -21.11 8.43 3.10
CA ALA A 201 -19.71 8.02 3.11
C ALA A 201 -19.53 6.62 2.52
N ASN A 202 -20.40 5.67 2.88
CA ASN A 202 -20.37 4.31 2.33
C ASN A 202 -20.73 4.27 0.84
N SER A 203 -21.71 5.05 0.38
CA SER A 203 -22.00 5.17 -1.05
C SER A 203 -20.81 5.72 -1.84
N LEU A 204 -20.13 6.74 -1.31
CA LEU A 204 -18.96 7.36 -1.94
C LEU A 204 -17.75 6.40 -1.98
N ARG A 205 -17.48 5.65 -0.91
CA ARG A 205 -16.39 4.64 -0.86
C ARG A 205 -16.56 3.54 -1.91
N ASN A 206 -17.82 3.18 -2.20
CA ASN A 206 -18.18 2.13 -3.14
C ASN A 206 -18.45 2.64 -4.57
N PHE A 207 -18.34 3.95 -4.79
CA PHE A 207 -18.49 4.51 -6.13
C PHE A 207 -17.37 4.02 -7.04
N SER A 208 -17.74 3.46 -8.19
CA SER A 208 -16.81 2.94 -9.17
C SER A 208 -17.16 3.46 -10.55
N ILE A 209 -16.13 3.78 -11.33
CA ILE A 209 -16.26 4.25 -12.71
C ILE A 209 -15.72 3.23 -13.72
N ASN A 210 -15.24 2.08 -13.24
CA ASN A 210 -14.55 1.07 -14.06
C ASN A 210 -15.49 0.35 -15.04
N HIS A 211 -16.80 0.52 -14.87
CA HIS A 211 -17.84 -0.04 -15.70
C HIS A 211 -18.48 0.99 -16.64
N LEU A 212 -17.99 2.24 -16.66
CA LEU A 212 -18.45 3.25 -17.59
C LEU A 212 -17.79 3.06 -18.96
N THR A 213 -18.60 2.71 -19.95
CA THR A 213 -18.20 2.65 -21.36
C THR A 213 -18.90 3.76 -22.15
N PHE A 214 -18.19 4.31 -23.14
CA PHE A 214 -18.66 5.40 -23.98
C PHE A 214 -18.53 5.02 -25.45
N SER A 215 -19.53 5.35 -26.27
CA SER A 215 -19.56 5.01 -27.70
C SER A 215 -18.75 5.97 -28.57
N THR A 216 -18.50 7.20 -28.12
CA THR A 216 -17.66 8.19 -28.83
C THR A 216 -16.86 9.07 -27.85
N ARG A 217 -16.01 9.97 -28.36
CA ARG A 217 -15.34 11.00 -27.56
C ARG A 217 -16.35 12.09 -27.21
N GLU A 218 -17.33 11.77 -26.38
CA GLU A 218 -18.32 12.75 -25.93
C GLU A 218 -17.68 13.69 -24.92
N ASN A 219 -17.63 14.98 -25.24
CA ASN A 219 -17.64 16.00 -24.20
C ASN A 219 -19.05 15.96 -23.60
N LEU A 220 -19.25 15.10 -22.60
CA LEU A 220 -20.41 15.19 -21.73
C LEU A 220 -20.25 16.48 -20.91
N LEU A 221 -20.69 17.60 -21.47
CA LEU A 221 -21.09 18.74 -20.67
C LEU A 221 -22.17 18.20 -19.72
N SER A 222 -22.00 18.44 -18.42
CA SER A 222 -22.97 18.07 -17.38
C SER A 222 -24.39 18.28 -17.91
N PRO A 223 -25.31 17.30 -17.75
CA PRO A 223 -26.73 17.56 -17.96
C PRO A 223 -27.11 18.82 -17.18
N ASP A 224 -27.82 19.72 -17.83
CA ASP A 224 -28.38 20.93 -17.24
C ASP A 224 -29.32 20.46 -16.11
N TRP A 225 -28.85 20.42 -14.86
CA TRP A 225 -29.59 19.92 -13.69
C TRP A 225 -30.66 20.92 -13.22
N ARG A 226 -31.30 21.62 -14.16
CA ARG A 226 -32.46 22.47 -13.86
C ARG A 226 -33.68 21.58 -13.62
N LEU A 227 -33.88 21.22 -12.35
CA LEU A 227 -35.19 21.00 -11.75
C LEU A 227 -35.29 21.90 -10.51
#